data_AF-A0A2P5YY96-F1
#
_entry.id   AF-A0A2P5YY96-F1
#
_cell.length_a   1.000
_cell.length_b   1.000
_cell.length_c   1.000
_cell.angle_alpha   90.00
_cell.angle_beta   90.00
_cell.angle_gamma   90.00
#
_symmetry.space_group_name_H-M   'P 1'
#
loop_
_entity.id
_entity.type
_entity.pdbx_description
1 polymer ?
#
loop_
_entity_poly.entity_id
_entity_poly.type
_entity_poly.pdbx_seq_one_letter_code
_entity_poly.pdbx_strand_id
1 'polypeptide(L)'
;MAVASLRDALSQALPEYMVPSAFMMLESLPLTPNGKLDRAALPAPDQAAVASRAYEAPDGETEQGIAAIWQELLNLERVGRQDHFFELGGHSLLAVRLVTRVRA
;
A
#
# COMPACT_ATOMS: atom_id res chain seq x y z
N MET A 1 10.62 1.90 16.71
CA MET A 1 10.54 2.72 15.48
C MET A 1 9.17 2.47 14.88
N ALA A 2 8.42 3.52 14.55
CA ALA A 2 7.08 3.34 13.97
C ALA A 2 7.21 2.94 12.49
N VAL A 3 6.26 2.15 11.97
CA VAL A 3 6.25 1.71 10.55
C VAL A 3 6.37 2.90 9.59
N ALA A 4 5.64 3.98 9.85
CA ALA A 4 5.70 5.21 9.05
C ALA A 4 7.13 5.78 8.96
N SER A 5 7.86 5.85 10.08
CA SER A 5 9.23 6.37 10.10
C SER A 5 10.23 5.50 9.34
N LEU A 6 10.00 4.17 9.26
CA LEU A 6 10.84 3.28 8.46
C LEU A 6 10.60 3.50 6.96
N ARG A 7 9.34 3.68 6.57
CA ARG A 7 8.97 3.98 5.18
C ARG A 7 9.59 5.29 4.70
N ASP A 8 9.49 6.36 5.50
CA ASP A 8 10.04 7.67 5.17
C ASP A 8 11.57 7.63 5.03
N ALA A 9 12.25 6.82 5.84
CA ALA A 9 13.69 6.61 5.70
C ALA A 9 14.03 5.86 4.40
N LEU A 10 13.26 4.82 4.06
CA LEU A 10 13.48 4.04 2.85
C LEU A 10 13.17 4.81 1.57
N SER A 11 12.16 5.68 1.55
CA SER A 11 11.83 6.51 0.38
C SER A 11 12.90 7.54 0.04
N GLN A 12 13.73 7.93 1.02
CA GLN A 12 14.90 8.78 0.78
C GLN A 12 16.10 8.01 0.20
N ALA A 13 16.16 6.70 0.41
CA ALA A 13 17.29 5.86 0.02
C ALA A 13 17.01 4.97 -1.20
N LEU A 14 15.74 4.72 -1.52
CA LEU A 14 15.31 3.80 -2.56
C LEU A 14 14.42 4.50 -3.59
N PRO A 15 14.49 4.11 -4.87
CA PRO A 15 13.46 4.46 -5.85
C PRO A 15 12.08 4.02 -5.36
N GLU A 16 11.04 4.79 -5.71
CA GLU A 16 9.67 4.59 -5.21
C GLU A 16 9.15 3.15 -5.41
N TYR A 17 9.45 2.53 -6.55
CA TYR A 17 9.03 1.16 -6.88
C TYR A 17 9.74 0.07 -6.04
N MET A 18 10.77 0.41 -5.27
CA MET A 18 11.47 -0.50 -4.36
C MET A 18 11.05 -0.31 -2.91
N VAL A 19 10.25 0.72 -2.60
CA VAL A 19 9.75 0.95 -1.24
C VAL A 19 8.60 -0.03 -0.96
N PRO A 20 8.67 -0.87 0.10
CA PRO A 20 7.61 -1.80 0.42
C PRO A 20 6.26 -1.11 0.67
N SER A 21 5.18 -1.73 0.19
CA SER A 21 3.80 -1.29 0.45
C SER A 21 3.29 -1.71 1.83
N ALA A 22 3.92 -2.71 2.46
CA ALA A 22 3.56 -3.21 3.78
C ALA A 22 4.80 -3.51 4.63
N PHE A 23 4.69 -3.26 5.93
CA PHE A 23 5.69 -3.53 6.95
C PHE A 23 5.02 -4.21 8.13
N MET A 24 5.48 -5.41 8.47
CA MET A 24 4.98 -6.16 9.61
C MET A 24 6.14 -6.43 10.58
N MET A 25 5.87 -6.21 11.87
CA MET A 25 6.78 -6.66 12.92
C MET A 25 6.49 -8.13 13.23
N LEU A 26 7.52 -8.96 13.20
CA LEU A 26 7.45 -10.36 13.63
C LEU A 26 8.32 -10.50 14.89
N GLU A 27 7.84 -11.26 15.88
CA GLU A 27 8.65 -11.58 17.05
C GLU A 27 9.85 -12.45 16.68
N SER A 28 9.68 -13.35 15.71
CA SER A 28 10.75 -14.15 15.12
C SER A 28 10.46 -14.48 13.66
N LEU A 29 11.52 -14.69 12.88
CA LEU A 29 11.40 -15.15 11.50
C LEU A 29 11.08 -16.66 11.49
N PRO A 30 10.10 -17.12 10.69
CA PRO A 30 9.84 -18.54 10.56
C PRO A 30 11.03 -19.22 9.89
N LEU A 31 11.55 -20.28 10.51
CA LEU A 31 12.69 -21.03 9.99
C LEU A 31 12.28 -22.47 9.66
N THR A 32 12.82 -22.98 8.55
CA THR A 32 12.86 -24.41 8.25
C THR A 32 13.65 -25.17 9.32
N PRO A 33 13.52 -26.51 9.42
CA PRO A 33 14.31 -27.33 10.35
C PRO A 33 15.83 -27.16 10.22
N ASN A 34 16.31 -26.77 9.04
CA ASN A 34 17.73 -26.52 8.76
C ASN A 34 18.15 -25.06 9.03
N GLY A 35 17.31 -24.26 9.68
CA GLY A 35 17.61 -22.89 10.09
C GLY A 35 17.52 -21.82 8.98
N LYS A 36 17.10 -22.18 7.76
CA LYS A 36 16.85 -21.21 6.68
C LYS A 36 15.47 -20.56 6.84
N LEU A 37 15.31 -19.32 6.37
CA LEU A 37 14.01 -18.64 6.29
C LEU A 37 12.99 -19.49 5.52
N ASP A 38 11.86 -19.77 6.16
CA ASP A 38 10.69 -20.36 5.50
C ASP A 38 9.77 -19.25 5.00
N ARG A 39 9.89 -18.91 3.71
CA ARG A 39 9.08 -17.87 3.08
C ARG A 39 7.61 -18.24 2.96
N ALA A 40 7.28 -19.53 2.87
CA ALA A 40 5.89 -19.98 2.73
C ALA A 40 5.13 -19.87 4.07
N ALA A 41 5.86 -19.91 5.17
CA ALA A 41 5.33 -19.72 6.52
C ALA A 41 5.26 -18.24 6.95
N LEU A 42 5.68 -17.29 6.09
CA LEU A 42 5.49 -15.87 6.40
C LEU A 42 3.99 -15.54 6.39
N PRO A 43 3.48 -14.86 7.43
CA PRO A 43 2.08 -14.45 7.45
C PRO A 43 1.79 -13.46 6.32
N ALA A 44 0.58 -13.52 5.77
CA ALA A 44 0.10 -12.52 4.85
C ALA A 44 -0.02 -11.15 5.58
N PRO A 45 0.37 -10.03 4.94
CA PRO A 45 0.14 -8.70 5.49
C PRO A 45 -1.33 -8.48 5.84
N ASP A 46 -1.60 -8.04 7.07
CA ASP A 46 -2.93 -7.55 7.46
C ASP A 46 -3.07 -6.06 7.11
N GLN A 47 -4.26 -5.49 7.32
CA GLN A 47 -4.49 -4.07 7.02
C GLN A 47 -3.64 -3.12 7.87
N ALA A 48 -3.21 -3.56 9.06
CA ALA A 48 -2.35 -2.77 9.94
C ALA A 48 -0.89 -2.76 9.48
N ALA A 49 -0.46 -3.77 8.72
CA ALA A 49 0.86 -3.85 8.11
C ALA A 49 0.97 -2.96 6.86
N VAL A 50 -0.13 -2.67 6.16
CA VAL A 50 -0.13 -1.65 5.12
C VAL A 50 0.12 -0.31 5.81
N ALA A 51 1.08 0.46 5.31
CA ALA A 51 1.39 1.78 5.86
C ALA A 51 0.29 2.80 5.50
N SER A 52 -0.99 2.47 5.66
CA SER A 52 -2.08 3.39 5.41
C SER A 52 -2.08 4.46 6.51
N ARG A 53 -2.13 5.70 6.07
CA ARG A 53 -2.35 6.84 6.96
C ARG A 53 -3.75 6.70 7.57
N ALA A 54 -3.99 7.33 8.71
CA ALA A 54 -5.33 7.34 9.30
C ALA A 54 -6.34 7.83 8.24
N TYR A 55 -7.48 7.14 8.12
CA TYR A 55 -8.48 7.48 7.12
C TYR A 55 -8.93 8.93 7.27
N GLU A 56 -8.82 9.67 6.18
CA GLU A 56 -9.35 11.02 6.04
C GLU A 56 -10.19 11.06 4.75
N ALA A 57 -11.42 11.53 4.85
CA ALA A 57 -12.36 11.49 3.73
C ALA A 57 -11.90 12.42 2.58
N PRO A 58 -12.17 12.05 1.32
CA PRO A 58 -12.00 12.95 0.18
C PRO A 58 -12.73 14.28 0.36
N ASP A 59 -12.03 15.38 0.13
CA ASP A 59 -12.51 16.75 0.28
C ASP A 59 -12.72 17.41 -1.10
N GLY A 60 -13.96 17.82 -1.36
CA GLY A 60 -14.37 18.39 -2.65
C GLY A 60 -14.61 17.37 -3.77
N GLU A 61 -15.17 17.87 -4.88
CA GLU A 61 -15.64 17.05 -6.00
C GLU A 61 -14.52 16.27 -6.70
N THR A 62 -13.34 16.90 -6.83
CA THR A 62 -12.19 16.27 -7.50
C THR A 62 -11.67 15.07 -6.72
N GLU A 63 -11.44 15.20 -5.41
CA GLU A 63 -10.95 14.09 -4.59
C GLU A 63 -11.99 12.96 -4.53
N GLN A 64 -13.29 13.30 -4.43
CA GLN A 64 -14.38 12.33 -4.44
C GLN A 64 -14.44 11.54 -5.76
N GLY A 65 -14.30 12.22 -6.90
CA GLY A 65 -14.26 11.57 -8.22
C GLY A 65 -13.07 10.63 -8.38
N ILE A 66 -11.88 11.05 -7.94
CA ILE A 66 -10.67 10.21 -7.98
C ILE A 66 -10.84 8.99 -7.06
N ALA A 67 -11.34 9.19 -5.83
CA ALA A 67 -11.56 8.12 -4.86
C ALA A 67 -12.54 7.07 -5.41
N ALA A 68 -13.61 7.49 -6.08
CA ALA A 68 -14.56 6.57 -6.72
C ALA A 68 -13.88 5.70 -7.81
N ILE A 69 -13.05 6.31 -8.66
CA ILE A 69 -12.32 5.55 -9.69
C ILE A 69 -11.35 4.54 -9.04
N TRP A 70 -10.70 4.92 -7.94
CA TRP A 70 -9.79 4.02 -7.21
C TRP A 70 -10.53 2.86 -6.56
N GLN A 71 -11.67 3.12 -5.91
CA GLN A 71 -12.52 2.08 -5.32
C GLN A 71 -12.90 1.02 -6.35
N GLU A 72 -13.30 1.45 -7.55
CA GLU A 72 -13.62 0.53 -8.66
C GLU A 72 -12.40 -0.24 -9.19
N LEU A 73 -11.26 0.43 -9.36
CA LEU A 73 -10.06 -0.21 -9.94
C LEU A 73 -9.39 -1.19 -8.98
N LEU A 74 -9.42 -0.89 -7.69
CA LEU A 74 -8.74 -1.65 -6.63
C LEU A 74 -9.69 -2.59 -5.88
N ASN A 75 -10.99 -2.53 -6.18
CA ASN A 75 -12.05 -3.29 -5.50
C ASN A 75 -12.03 -3.06 -3.98
N LEU A 76 -12.02 -1.79 -3.58
CA LEU A 76 -11.99 -1.34 -2.18
C LEU A 76 -13.28 -0.62 -1.82
N GLU A 77 -13.78 -0.87 -0.61
CA GLU A 77 -14.97 -0.17 -0.09
C GLU A 77 -14.69 1.30 0.21
N ARG A 78 -13.45 1.66 0.57
CA ARG A 78 -13.08 2.99 1.02
C ARG A 78 -11.67 3.36 0.59
N VAL A 79 -11.51 4.60 0.13
CA VAL A 79 -10.23 5.23 -0.20
C VAL A 79 -10.22 6.61 0.47
N GLY A 80 -9.21 6.89 1.26
CA GLY A 80 -8.95 8.17 1.90
C GLY A 80 -8.11 9.09 1.02
N ARG A 81 -8.18 10.40 1.27
CA ARG A 81 -7.47 11.42 0.47
C ARG A 81 -5.94 11.35 0.60
N GLN A 82 -5.45 10.76 1.69
CA GLN A 82 -4.03 10.60 1.97
C GLN A 82 -3.51 9.22 1.56
N ASP A 83 -4.36 8.36 1.01
CA ASP A 83 -3.97 7.00 0.62
C ASP A 83 -3.07 7.04 -0.62
N HIS A 84 -2.12 6.12 -0.66
CA HIS A 84 -1.23 5.98 -1.80
C HIS A 84 -1.69 4.84 -2.71
N PHE A 85 -1.81 5.13 -4.01
CA PHE A 85 -2.35 4.17 -5.00
C PHE A 85 -1.66 2.80 -4.95
N PHE A 86 -0.32 2.81 -4.91
CA PHE A 86 0.48 1.60 -4.90
C PHE A 86 0.49 0.87 -3.55
N GLU A 87 0.22 1.58 -2.45
CA GLU A 87 0.07 0.93 -1.14
C GLU A 87 -1.25 0.16 -1.05
N LEU A 88 -2.29 0.65 -1.72
CA LEU A 88 -3.59 0.00 -1.84
C LEU A 88 -3.64 -1.15 -2.85
N GLY A 89 -2.48 -1.61 -3.35
CA GLY A 89 -2.38 -2.69 -4.33
C GLY A 89 -2.43 -2.24 -5.80
N GLY A 90 -2.41 -0.93 -6.05
CA GLY A 90 -2.24 -0.38 -7.38
C GLY A 90 -0.90 -0.76 -8.02
N HIS A 91 -0.88 -0.87 -9.34
CA HIS A 91 0.33 -1.12 -10.13
C HIS A 91 0.23 -0.43 -11.48
N SER A 92 1.32 -0.42 -12.27
CA SER A 92 1.43 0.42 -13.48
C SER A 92 0.30 0.24 -14.48
N LEU A 93 -0.18 -1.01 -14.69
CA LEU A 93 -1.34 -1.26 -15.57
C LEU A 93 -2.63 -0.61 -15.05
N LEU A 94 -2.88 -0.63 -13.74
CA LEU A 94 -4.02 0.05 -13.15
C LEU A 94 -3.85 1.57 -13.19
N ALA A 95 -2.63 2.08 -13.03
CA ALA A 95 -2.34 3.51 -13.16
C ALA A 95 -2.62 4.02 -14.59
N VAL A 96 -2.28 3.24 -15.62
CA VAL A 96 -2.64 3.57 -17.01
C VAL A 96 -4.16 3.63 -17.18
N ARG A 97 -4.91 2.66 -16.64
CA ARG A 97 -6.39 2.66 -16.68
C ARG A 97 -7.00 3.85 -15.94
N LEU A 98 -6.43 4.23 -14.79
CA LEU A 98 -6.81 5.40 -14.02
C LEU A 98 -6.71 6.68 -14.87
N VAL A 99 -5.57 6.90 -15.52
CA VAL A 99 -5.36 8.09 -16.37
C VAL A 99 -6.36 8.16 -17.51
N THR A 100 -6.74 7.02 -18.10
CA THR A 100 -7.78 6.97 -19.13
C THR A 100 -9.15 7.39 -18.59
N ARG A 101 -9.53 6.94 -17.39
CA ARG A 101 -10.83 7.27 -16.78
C ARG A 101 -10.94 8.71 -16.31
N VAL A 102 -9.86 9.27 -15.77
CA VAL A 102 -9.82 10.68 -15.31
C VAL A 102 -9.94 11.66 -16.48
N ARG A 103 -9.54 11.26 -17.69
CA ARG A 103 -9.60 12.09 -18.90
C ARG A 103 -10.92 11.99 -19.68
N ALA A 104 -11.74 10.98 -19.40
CA ALA A 104 -13.01 10.73 -20.08
C ALA A 104 -14.11 11.60 -19.48
#